data_AF-A0A7K6E0H7-F1
#
_entry.id   AF-A0A7K6E0H7-F1
#
_cell.length_a   1.000
_cell.length_b   1.000
_cell.length_c   1.000
_cell.angle_alpha   90.00
_cell.angle_beta   90.00
_cell.angle_gamma   90.00
#
_symmetry.space_group_name_H-M   'P 1'
#
loop_
_entity.id
_entity.type
_entity.pdbx_description
1 polymer ?
#
loop_
_entity_poly.entity_id
_entity_poly.type
_entity_poly.pdbx_seq_one_letter_code
_entity_poly.pdbx_strand_id
1 'polypeptide(L)' 'FTKCCQETGLLMVVKCRQENTALKDCVVGYYSDPSFYEECKAEYLKQREEYRATGIKKKRQKFTSNV' A
#
# COMPACT_ATOMS: atom_id res chain seq x y z
N PHE A 1 -2.13 -13.59 -5.62
CA PHE A 1 -3.52 -13.24 -5.28
C PHE A 1 -4.35 -12.90 -6.52
N THR A 2 -4.08 -11.80 -7.24
CA THR A 2 -4.91 -11.31 -8.37
C THR A 2 -5.23 -12.37 -9.43
N LYS A 3 -4.24 -13.15 -9.86
CA LYS A 3 -4.42 -14.24 -10.82
C LYS A 3 -5.45 -15.29 -10.34
N CYS A 4 -5.32 -15.77 -9.11
CA CYS A 4 -6.27 -16.73 -8.53
C CYS A 4 -7.69 -16.13 -8.45
N CYS A 5 -7.81 -14.86 -8.08
CA CYS A 5 -9.11 -14.18 -7.99
C CYS A 5 -9.80 -14.10 -9.36
N GLN A 6 -9.04 -13.83 -10.42
CA GLN A 6 -9.57 -13.77 -11.80
C GLN A 6 -10.04 -15.15 -12.29
N GLU A 7 -9.31 -16.22 -11.95
CA GLU A 7 -9.64 -17.58 -12.39
C GLU A 7 -10.80 -18.21 -11.61
N THR A 8 -10.95 -17.88 -10.32
CA THR A 8 -11.95 -18.51 -9.44
C THR A 8 -13.23 -17.70 -9.26
N GLY A 9 -13.23 -16.42 -9.64
CA GLY A 9 -14.40 -15.55 -9.61
C GLY A 9 -15.06 -15.52 -8.23
N LEU A 10 -16.36 -15.83 -8.17
CA LEU A 10 -17.15 -15.79 -6.93
C LEU A 10 -16.59 -16.70 -5.81
N LEU A 11 -15.89 -17.78 -6.16
CA LEU A 11 -15.35 -18.74 -5.19
C LEU A 11 -13.97 -18.34 -4.63
N MET A 12 -13.45 -17.17 -5.00
CA MET A 12 -12.11 -16.69 -4.62
C MET A 12 -11.87 -16.66 -3.10
N VAL A 13 -12.88 -16.35 -2.28
CA VAL A 13 -12.73 -16.26 -0.82
C VAL A 13 -12.40 -17.61 -0.18
N VAL A 14 -12.83 -18.70 -0.81
CA VAL A 14 -12.56 -20.06 -0.34
C VAL A 14 -11.31 -20.60 -1.04
N LYS A 15 -11.20 -20.42 -2.36
CA LYS A 15 -10.13 -21.04 -3.15
C LYS A 15 -8.79 -20.32 -3.05
N CYS A 16 -8.77 -18.99 -2.94
CA CYS A 16 -7.54 -18.20 -2.93
C CYS A 16 -7.01 -17.88 -1.52
N ARG A 17 -7.32 -18.74 -0.53
CA ARG A 17 -6.95 -18.49 0.87
C ARG A 17 -5.44 -18.46 1.07
N GLN A 18 -4.71 -19.36 0.42
CA GLN A 18 -3.27 -19.45 0.55
C GLN A 18 -2.57 -18.19 0.01
N GLU A 19 -2.94 -17.75 -1.20
CA GLU A 19 -2.38 -16.55 -1.81
C GLU A 19 -2.81 -15.28 -1.07
N ASN A 20 -3.99 -15.28 -0.46
CA ASN A 20 -4.45 -14.18 0.38
C ASN A 20 -3.66 -14.10 1.69
N THR A 21 -3.39 -15.24 2.35
CA THR A 21 -2.52 -15.27 3.54
C THR A 21 -1.13 -14.77 3.21
N ALA A 22 -0.51 -15.29 2.14
CA ALA A 22 0.82 -14.82 1.72
C ALA A 22 0.85 -13.31 1.40
N LEU A 23 -0.19 -12.79 0.74
CA LEU A 23 -0.32 -11.36 0.49
C LEU A 23 -0.45 -10.56 1.79
N LYS A 24 -1.29 -11.03 2.72
CA LYS A 24 -1.48 -10.39 4.03
C LYS A 24 -0.19 -10.37 4.82
N ASP A 25 0.54 -11.47 4.86
CA ASP A 25 1.81 -11.57 5.60
C ASP A 25 2.83 -10.58 5.06
N CYS A 26 2.94 -10.46 3.73
CA CYS A 26 3.78 -9.47 3.08
C CYS A 26 3.40 -8.04 3.49
N VAL A 27 2.12 -7.69 3.34
CA VAL A 27 1.62 -6.33 3.63
C VAL A 27 1.76 -5.98 5.11
N VAL A 28 1.42 -6.91 6.00
CA VAL A 28 1.55 -6.74 7.46
C VAL A 28 3.03 -6.62 7.86
N GLY A 29 3.94 -7.33 7.20
CA GLY A 29 5.38 -7.19 7.42
C GLY A 29 5.85 -5.75 7.26
N TYR A 30 5.47 -5.08 6.16
CA TYR A 30 5.80 -3.68 5.94
C TYR A 30 5.15 -2.73 6.96
N TYR A 31 3.89 -2.97 7.34
CA TYR A 31 3.22 -2.15 8.36
C TYR A 31 3.82 -2.31 9.76
N SER A 32 4.41 -3.47 10.04
CA SER A 32 5.01 -3.79 11.34
C SER A 32 6.46 -3.34 11.43
N ASP A 33 7.08 -2.95 10.32
CA ASP A 33 8.45 -2.46 10.27
C ASP A 33 8.52 -1.01 10.78
N PRO A 34 9.17 -0.76 11.95
CA PRO A 34 9.28 0.58 12.51
C PRO A 34 10.11 1.52 11.62
N SER A 35 11.07 0.98 10.86
CA SER A 35 11.93 1.79 10.00
C SER A 35 11.12 2.39 8.84
N PHE A 36 10.31 1.55 8.19
CA PHE A 36 9.41 1.98 7.13
C PHE A 36 8.38 3.02 7.63
N TYR A 37 7.87 2.85 8.85
CA TYR A 37 6.96 3.82 9.46
C TYR A 37 7.62 5.20 9.66
N GLU A 38 8.83 5.25 10.22
CA GLU A 38 9.52 6.50 10.48
C GLU A 38 9.91 7.23 9.17
N GLU A 39 10.29 6.49 8.13
CA GLU A 39 10.52 7.06 6.79
C GLU A 39 9.25 7.70 6.22
N CYS A 40 8.13 6.97 6.22
CA CYS A 40 6.84 7.47 5.74
C CYS A 40 6.38 8.70 6.53
N LYS A 41 6.60 8.70 7.85
CA LYS A 41 6.27 9.80 8.76
C LYS A 41 7.11 11.04 8.45
N ALA A 42 8.42 10.88 8.25
CA ALA A 42 9.30 11.97 7.88
C ALA A 42 8.86 12.61 6.55
N GLU A 43 8.51 11.79 5.55
CA GLU A 43 8.00 12.29 4.28
C GLU A 43 6.69 13.07 4.46
N TYR A 44 5.74 12.51 5.22
CA TYR A 44 4.45 13.16 5.49
C TYR A 44 4.63 14.52 6.19
N LEU A 45 5.50 14.59 7.21
CA LEU A 45 5.78 15.82 7.95
C LEU A 45 6.35 16.91 7.04
N LYS A 46 7.32 16.55 6.18
CA LYS A 46 7.88 17.47 5.19
C LYS A 46 6.82 18.02 4.24
N GLN A 47 5.97 17.15 3.69
CA GLN A 47 4.87 17.58 2.79
C GLN A 47 3.88 18.51 3.52
N ARG A 48 3.63 18.25 4.81
CA ARG A 48 2.75 19.08 5.65
C ARG A 48 3.36 20.44 5.94
N GLU A 49 4.66 20.52 6.19
CA GLU A 49 5.40 21.77 6.37
C GLU A 49 5.38 22.60 5.08
N GLU A 50 5.65 21.99 3.93
CA GLU A 50 5.55 22.62 2.60
C GLU A 50 4.14 23.20 2.36
N TYR A 51 3.09 22.44 2.70
CA TYR A 51 1.70 22.91 2.60
C TYR A 51 1.40 24.07 3.54
N ARG A 52 1.91 24.03 4.79
CA ARG A 52 1.73 25.13 5.76
C ARG A 52 2.43 26.41 5.32
N ALA A 53 3.60 26.29 4.69
CA ALA A 53 4.37 27.44 4.22
C ALA A 53 3.81 28.05 2.92
N THR A 54 3.37 27.22 1.98
CA THR A 54 3.01 27.67 0.61
C THR A 54 1.51 27.68 0.33
N GLY A 55 0.71 26.96 1.10
CA GLY A 55 -0.71 26.72 0.83
C GLY A 55 -1.00 25.79 -0.35
N ILE A 56 0.03 25.26 -1.02
CA ILE A 56 -0.12 24.41 -2.22
C ILE A 56 -0.05 22.94 -1.82
N LYS A 57 -1.11 22.18 -2.09
CA LYS A 57 -1.14 20.74 -1.82
C LYS A 57 -0.28 19.99 -2.82
N LYS A 58 0.61 19.13 -2.34
CA LYS A 58 1.37 18.20 -3.19
C LYS A 58 0.37 17.25 -3.87
N LYS A 59 0.37 17.20 -5.21
CA LYS A 59 -0.48 16.26 -5.95
C LYS A 59 -0.01 14.84 -5.62
N ARG A 60 -0.96 13.99 -5.20
CA ARG A 60 -0.70 12.55 -5.05
C ARG A 60 -0.26 12.02 -6.41
N GLN A 61 0.98 11.55 -6.50
CA GLN A 61 1.43 10.91 -7.73
C GLN A 61 0.55 9.69 -7.98
N LYS A 62 -0.03 9.60 -9.19
CA LYS A 62 -0.68 8.37 -9.62
C LYS A 62 0.43 7.35 -9.79
N PHE A 63 0.46 6.33 -8.95
CA PHE A 63 1.30 5.16 -9.21
C PHE A 63 0.79 4.53 -10.51
N THR A 64 1.50 4.76 -11.62
CA THR A 64 1.33 3.93 -12.82
C THR A 64 1.90 2.58 -12.44
N SER A 65 1.02 1.61 -12.19
CA SER A 65 1.45 0.23 -11.97
C SER A 65 2.04 -0.27 -13.28
N ASN A 66 3.36 -0.35 -13.38
CA ASN A 66 4.06 -1.08 -14.44
C ASN A 66 4.07 -2.57 -14.05
N VAL A 67 2.89 -3.14 -13.90
CA VAL A 67 2.66 -4.58 -13.71
C VAL A 67 1.85 -5.08 -14.89
#